data_AF-A0A7M3S961-F1
#
_entry.id   AF-A0A7M3S961-F1
#
_cell.length_a   1.000
_cell.length_b   1.000
_cell.length_c   1.000
_cell.angle_alpha   90.00
_cell.angle_beta   90.00
_cell.angle_gamma   90.00
#
_symmetry.space_group_name_H-M   'P 1'
#
loop_
_entity.id
_entity.type
_entity.pdbx_description
1 polymer ?
#
loop_
_entity_poly.entity_id
_entity_poly.type
_entity_poly.pdbx_seq_one_letter_code
_entity_poly.pdbx_strand_id
1 'polypeptide(L)'
;MIQSMNKSYEVNNRELKGRKNTEKAVKKCLFVLGVLFLLGSLTACQKKADAPDPTPTPTAKVEEPAGTAKAEDNANSENKQSKNTEVITVTKREPISEDDFLKAKDKNLRNKSGEGEVVNLRGTNIGGWLFQEFWMTPTNPGTEVKDETGIYTYLEKKFGKDGMYDLVKLYQDNYFTEKDLDNCQNLGINCLRLPFWYRNIVDEKGEFYADWYKTFDWFIKEAGERGMYVILDFHGAPGSQNGSDHSGLDGGEDKMGASRFFFGEKAEVKKNQELFYKIWDEIAKRYAGNPVVAGYDLLNEPYCTYRYNSGKSDEELHRILWKVYDTAYDRIRALDKDHVIVMEATWDPVDLPDPTEYQWENVMYEYHNYLYDDYDNAAGKQITNMETKVNAIATADYNVPSYLGEFSYFNSTEAWDEGLMLLTAAGLNWTTWTYKCVSEYGNWGLYNQSVGDVTLENTSKEAIENVWGASGKSVENKDLSHVFTKYCVMPAAENSLGLKPVDFSEGQYSIKALHKNLYVSIQGDGSLLAADGEIKNYFHLIKGEKGTILLQAEDKSYITVDKTTKKLKAGGKTVKDADSFTLVEISDALYALKSSITGKYVCSDENLSGTPLIADRDSPSSWESFFITAK
;
A
#
# COMPACT_ATOMS: atom_id res chain seq x y z
N MET A 1 -18.19 29.14 53.59
CA MET A 1 -19.39 29.15 54.44
C MET A 1 -20.13 27.86 54.17
N ILE A 2 -20.05 26.91 55.11
CA ILE A 2 -21.17 26.48 55.98
C ILE A 2 -22.24 25.74 55.14
N GLN A 3 -22.16 24.42 55.00
CA GLN A 3 -22.82 23.41 55.87
C GLN A 3 -24.33 23.65 56.08
N SER A 4 -25.14 22.67 55.67
CA SER A 4 -25.98 21.83 56.55
C SER A 4 -26.89 20.94 55.66
N MET A 5 -27.15 19.65 55.87
CA MET A 5 -27.09 18.74 57.04
C MET A 5 -26.80 17.30 56.53
N ASN A 6 -25.84 16.51 57.05
CA ASN A 6 -25.85 15.64 58.26
C ASN A 6 -27.05 14.66 58.31
N LYS A 7 -26.97 13.37 58.69
CA LYS A 7 -26.02 12.45 59.37
C LYS A 7 -26.62 11.03 59.15
N SER A 8 -25.89 9.91 59.13
CA SER A 8 -25.33 9.26 60.33
C SER A 8 -24.34 8.14 59.98
N TYR A 9 -23.20 8.16 60.65
CA TYR A 9 -22.14 7.15 60.76
C TYR A 9 -22.24 6.47 62.13
N GLU A 10 -21.77 5.22 62.23
CA GLU A 10 -20.93 4.59 63.29
C GLU A 10 -21.04 3.03 63.10
N VAL A 11 -20.05 2.13 63.26
CA VAL A 11 -18.65 2.13 63.71
C VAL A 11 -18.05 0.70 63.50
N ASN A 12 -16.73 0.61 63.35
CA ASN A 12 -15.78 -0.51 63.61
C ASN A 12 -15.50 -1.68 62.62
N ASN A 13 -14.32 -1.58 61.98
CA ASN A 13 -13.13 -2.47 62.07
C ASN A 13 -13.28 -3.96 62.45
N ARG A 14 -12.79 -4.87 61.58
CA ARG A 14 -11.63 -5.77 61.85
C ARG A 14 -11.28 -6.68 60.66
N GLU A 15 -9.98 -6.72 60.35
CA GLU A 15 -9.15 -7.86 59.92
C GLU A 15 -9.69 -8.91 58.92
N LEU A 16 -8.96 -9.09 57.80
CA LEU A 16 -8.22 -10.34 57.53
C LEU A 16 -7.26 -10.20 56.34
N LYS A 17 -5.98 -10.47 56.62
CA LYS A 17 -4.88 -10.68 55.67
C LYS A 17 -5.00 -12.08 55.03
N GLY A 18 -4.59 -12.21 53.76
CA GLY A 18 -3.61 -13.23 53.38
C GLY A 18 -3.90 -14.19 52.20
N ARG A 19 -2.90 -14.27 51.31
CA ARG A 19 -2.45 -15.38 50.40
C ARG A 19 -3.26 -15.60 49.11
N LYS A 20 -2.70 -15.33 47.92
CA LYS A 20 -1.67 -16.03 47.09
C LYS A 20 -2.14 -17.35 46.43
N ASN A 21 -2.10 -17.33 45.10
CA ASN A 21 -1.86 -18.38 44.08
C ASN A 21 -2.70 -19.68 44.11
N THR A 22 -3.34 -20.05 42.98
CA THR A 22 -2.83 -21.03 41.98
C THR A 22 -3.81 -21.28 40.82
N GLU A 23 -3.23 -21.75 39.71
CA GLU A 23 -3.71 -22.05 38.35
C GLU A 23 -4.94 -22.96 38.13
N LYS A 24 -5.52 -22.80 36.91
CA LYS A 24 -6.11 -23.79 35.97
C LYS A 24 -7.21 -24.76 36.45
N ALA A 25 -8.39 -24.71 35.80
CA ALA A 25 -8.82 -25.72 34.81
C ALA A 25 -10.34 -25.63 34.43
N VAL A 26 -10.57 -25.48 33.11
CA VAL A 26 -11.45 -26.29 32.24
C VAL A 26 -13.00 -26.21 32.38
N LYS A 27 -13.60 -25.61 31.33
CA LYS A 27 -14.79 -26.00 30.51
C LYS A 27 -15.96 -26.72 31.21
N LYS A 28 -17.21 -26.25 31.00
CA LYS A 28 -18.17 -26.67 29.93
C LYS A 28 -19.65 -26.30 30.25
N CYS A 29 -20.44 -26.11 29.19
CA CYS A 29 -21.93 -26.27 29.08
C CYS A 29 -22.83 -25.10 29.58
N LEU A 30 -23.95 -24.70 28.96
CA LEU A 30 -24.66 -25.03 27.72
C LEU A 30 -25.79 -23.97 27.50
N PHE A 31 -26.21 -23.80 26.25
CA PHE A 31 -27.35 -23.04 25.70
C PHE A 31 -28.71 -23.18 26.43
N VAL A 32 -29.52 -22.10 26.49
CA VAL A 32 -31.00 -22.11 26.36
C VAL A 32 -31.53 -20.80 25.71
N LEU A 33 -32.53 -20.97 24.83
CA LEU A 33 -33.25 -20.05 23.92
C LEU A 33 -34.20 -18.99 24.55
N GLY A 34 -34.57 -17.98 23.73
CA GLY A 34 -35.88 -17.28 23.75
C GLY A 34 -35.83 -15.83 23.21
N VAL A 35 -36.00 -15.53 21.91
CA VAL A 35 -37.24 -15.26 21.12
C VAL A 35 -37.85 -13.84 21.26
N LEU A 36 -37.72 -13.05 20.16
CA LEU A 36 -38.56 -11.98 19.53
C LEU A 36 -39.20 -10.82 20.34
N PHE A 37 -38.93 -9.55 19.94
CA PHE A 37 -39.81 -8.71 19.06
C PHE A 37 -39.18 -7.34 18.68
N LEU A 38 -39.58 -6.81 17.51
CA LEU A 38 -39.12 -5.59 16.81
C LEU A 38 -39.33 -4.26 17.55
N LEU A 39 -38.45 -3.26 17.31
CA LEU A 39 -38.76 -1.94 16.73
C LEU A 39 -37.51 -1.03 16.61
N GLY A 40 -37.32 -0.43 15.43
CA GLY A 40 -36.87 0.96 15.25
C GLY A 40 -35.38 1.30 15.43
N SER A 41 -34.69 1.46 14.29
CA SER A 41 -33.71 2.54 14.02
C SER A 41 -32.87 3.09 15.18
N LEU A 42 -31.57 2.74 15.24
CA LEU A 42 -30.42 3.62 15.51
C LEU A 42 -29.17 2.75 15.80
N THR A 43 -28.00 3.30 15.50
CA THR A 43 -26.64 2.81 15.79
C THR A 43 -26.13 1.59 15.00
N ALA A 44 -25.45 1.88 13.88
CA ALA A 44 -24.49 0.96 13.30
C ALA A 44 -23.28 0.82 14.25
N CYS A 45 -23.10 -0.42 14.70
CA CYS A 45 -21.94 -1.05 15.35
C CYS A 45 -20.66 -0.21 15.47
N GLN A 46 -20.37 0.26 16.69
CA GLN A 46 -19.04 0.06 17.27
C GLN A 46 -18.87 -1.44 17.51
N LYS A 47 -18.18 -2.13 16.61
CA LYS A 47 -17.51 -3.39 16.95
C LYS A 47 -16.03 -3.10 16.98
N LYS A 48 -15.44 -3.33 18.17
CA LYS A 48 -14.00 -3.43 18.39
C LYS A 48 -13.39 -4.32 17.31
N ALA A 49 -12.60 -3.71 16.43
CA ALA A 49 -11.53 -4.42 15.76
C ALA A 49 -10.40 -4.48 16.78
N ASP A 50 -10.14 -5.67 17.33
CA ASP A 50 -8.84 -5.93 17.94
C ASP A 50 -7.85 -5.90 16.77
N ALA A 51 -6.97 -4.90 16.73
CA ALA A 51 -5.90 -4.84 15.74
C ALA A 51 -4.99 -6.07 15.96
N PRO A 52 -4.78 -6.93 14.95
CA PRO A 52 -3.79 -7.98 15.06
C PRO A 52 -2.39 -7.34 15.14
N ASP A 53 -1.56 -7.87 16.03
CA ASP A 53 -0.12 -7.66 16.03
C ASP A 53 0.42 -7.94 14.61
N PRO A 54 1.16 -7.01 13.98
CA PRO A 54 1.62 -7.17 12.60
C PRO A 54 2.72 -8.22 12.45
N THR A 55 3.11 -8.97 13.48
CA THR A 55 4.01 -10.12 13.31
C THR A 55 3.29 -11.32 12.65
N PRO A 56 3.60 -11.69 11.39
CA PRO A 56 3.09 -12.91 10.80
C PRO A 56 3.73 -14.11 11.49
N THR A 57 2.97 -14.79 12.35
CA THR A 57 3.34 -16.15 12.82
C THR A 57 2.49 -17.18 12.08
N PRO A 58 3.02 -17.87 11.05
CA PRO A 58 2.31 -19.01 10.46
C PRO A 58 2.38 -20.20 11.44
N THR A 59 1.33 -20.40 12.25
CA THR A 59 1.20 -21.66 13.01
C THR A 59 0.71 -22.79 12.10
N ALA A 60 1.63 -23.44 11.39
CA ALA A 60 1.41 -24.78 10.82
C ALA A 60 2.12 -25.82 11.68
N LYS A 61 1.35 -26.58 12.47
CA LYS A 61 1.85 -27.75 13.19
C LYS A 61 2.24 -28.84 12.19
N VAL A 62 3.52 -29.20 12.17
CA VAL A 62 4.02 -30.41 11.50
C VAL A 62 3.71 -31.60 12.41
N GLU A 63 2.74 -32.43 12.02
CA GLU A 63 2.70 -33.83 12.43
C GLU A 63 3.48 -34.65 11.39
N GLU A 64 4.55 -35.31 11.84
CA GLU A 64 5.27 -36.30 11.04
C GLU A 64 4.35 -37.46 10.64
N PRO A 65 4.52 -38.00 9.41
CA PRO A 65 4.36 -39.41 9.20
C PRO A 65 5.69 -40.05 8.80
N ALA A 66 6.11 -41.00 9.62
CA ALA A 66 7.11 -41.99 9.28
C ALA A 66 6.66 -42.79 8.04
N GLY A 67 7.56 -42.96 7.06
CA GLY A 67 7.30 -43.85 5.92
C GLY A 67 8.28 -43.67 4.78
N THR A 68 9.39 -44.39 4.83
CA THR A 68 10.33 -44.59 3.72
C THR A 68 9.63 -45.15 2.48
N ALA A 69 9.71 -44.47 1.34
CA ALA A 69 9.57 -45.09 0.04
C ALA A 69 10.44 -44.38 -1.00
N LYS A 70 11.13 -45.21 -1.80
CA LYS A 70 12.20 -44.87 -2.73
C LYS A 70 11.69 -44.07 -3.92
N ALA A 71 12.56 -43.19 -4.42
CA ALA A 71 12.44 -42.60 -5.75
C ALA A 71 12.46 -43.71 -6.82
N GLU A 72 11.43 -43.77 -7.65
CA GLU A 72 11.48 -44.41 -8.96
C GLU A 72 10.92 -43.44 -10.00
N ASP A 73 11.74 -43.18 -11.00
CA ASP A 73 11.41 -42.49 -12.24
C ASP A 73 10.18 -43.11 -12.89
N ASN A 74 9.22 -42.28 -13.28
CA ASN A 74 8.36 -42.59 -14.42
C ASN A 74 7.99 -41.31 -15.16
N ALA A 75 8.66 -41.11 -16.28
CA ALA A 75 8.20 -40.26 -17.35
C ALA A 75 6.84 -40.76 -17.85
N ASN A 76 5.83 -39.90 -17.82
CA ASN A 76 4.74 -39.99 -18.79
C ASN A 76 4.21 -38.59 -19.08
N SER A 77 4.42 -38.19 -20.33
CA SER A 77 3.84 -37.04 -21.00
C SER A 77 2.32 -37.17 -21.08
N GLU A 78 1.58 -36.08 -20.85
CA GLU A 78 0.43 -35.67 -21.68
C GLU A 78 -0.13 -34.30 -21.24
N ASN A 79 -0.19 -33.39 -22.22
CA ASN A 79 -1.03 -32.18 -22.32
C ASN A 79 -1.15 -31.23 -21.10
N LYS A 80 -0.14 -30.39 -20.90
CA LYS A 80 -0.39 -28.99 -20.49
C LYS A 80 -0.56 -28.15 -21.75
N GLN A 81 -1.81 -27.74 -21.99
CA GLN A 81 -2.16 -26.69 -22.94
C GLN A 81 -1.27 -25.47 -22.63
N SER A 82 -0.40 -25.09 -23.58
CA SER A 82 0.51 -23.96 -23.40
C SER A 82 -0.32 -22.70 -23.19
N LYS A 83 -0.36 -22.17 -21.96
CA LYS A 83 -0.75 -20.78 -21.74
C LYS A 83 0.20 -19.94 -22.61
N ASN A 84 -0.32 -19.26 -23.63
CA ASN A 84 0.41 -18.24 -24.35
C ASN A 84 0.97 -17.28 -23.30
N THR A 85 2.26 -17.37 -23.00
CA THR A 85 2.91 -16.45 -22.08
C THR A 85 3.05 -15.15 -22.86
N GLU A 86 2.28 -14.15 -22.48
CA GLU A 86 2.38 -12.81 -23.05
C GLU A 86 3.82 -12.32 -22.85
N VAL A 87 4.51 -11.99 -23.94
CA VAL A 87 5.89 -11.50 -23.88
C VAL A 87 5.83 -10.02 -23.57
N ILE A 88 5.96 -9.67 -22.29
CA ILE A 88 6.06 -8.27 -21.84
C ILE A 88 7.44 -7.75 -22.23
N THR A 89 7.49 -6.72 -23.06
CA THR A 89 8.75 -6.08 -23.46
C THR A 89 9.03 -4.89 -22.54
N VAL A 90 10.07 -5.00 -21.72
CA VAL A 90 10.55 -3.88 -20.90
C VAL A 90 11.61 -3.13 -21.70
N THR A 91 11.33 -1.87 -22.02
CA THR A 91 12.35 -0.98 -22.59
C THR A 91 13.11 -0.35 -21.43
N LYS A 92 14.44 -0.44 -21.45
CA LYS A 92 15.26 0.25 -20.46
C LYS A 92 14.99 1.75 -20.53
N ARG A 93 14.73 2.36 -19.37
CA ARG A 93 14.60 3.81 -19.27
C ARG A 93 15.96 4.48 -19.40
N GLU A 94 15.93 5.66 -19.99
CA GLU A 94 17.08 6.56 -19.99
C GLU A 94 17.36 7.05 -18.57
N PRO A 95 18.61 7.44 -18.27
CA PRO A 95 18.94 8.08 -17.00
C PRO A 95 18.06 9.31 -16.71
N ILE A 96 17.70 9.50 -15.45
CA ILE A 96 16.99 10.69 -14.96
C ILE A 96 17.83 11.94 -15.28
N SER A 97 17.16 12.95 -15.82
CA SER A 97 17.72 14.24 -16.21
C SER A 97 17.06 15.40 -15.45
N GLU A 98 17.53 16.63 -15.64
CA GLU A 98 16.90 17.82 -15.04
C GLU A 98 15.44 18.01 -15.46
N ASP A 99 15.09 17.59 -16.69
CA ASP A 99 13.71 17.66 -17.20
C ASP A 99 12.77 16.68 -16.48
N ASP A 100 13.32 15.73 -15.72
CA ASP A 100 12.56 14.74 -14.95
C ASP A 100 12.20 15.22 -13.55
N PHE A 101 12.66 16.40 -13.13
CA PHE A 101 12.34 16.95 -11.80
C PHE A 101 10.81 17.03 -11.58
N LEU A 102 10.33 16.35 -10.54
CA LEU A 102 8.89 16.20 -10.27
C LEU A 102 8.36 17.33 -9.40
N LYS A 103 7.15 17.79 -9.71
CA LYS A 103 6.31 18.56 -8.79
C LYS A 103 4.87 18.06 -8.82
N ALA A 104 4.20 18.20 -7.69
CA ALA A 104 2.76 18.00 -7.61
C ALA A 104 2.03 19.18 -8.28
N LYS A 105 1.06 18.85 -9.13
CA LYS A 105 0.12 19.79 -9.75
C LYS A 105 -1.25 19.14 -9.77
N ASP A 106 -2.18 19.76 -9.07
CA ASP A 106 -3.47 19.17 -8.74
C ASP A 106 -3.27 17.77 -8.11
N LYS A 107 -3.90 16.72 -8.65
CA LYS A 107 -3.81 15.35 -8.15
C LYS A 107 -2.68 14.51 -8.76
N ASN A 108 -1.76 15.13 -9.50
CA ASN A 108 -0.75 14.43 -10.28
C ASN A 108 0.67 14.89 -9.96
N LEU A 109 1.62 13.98 -10.09
CA LEU A 109 3.03 14.34 -10.23
C LEU A 109 3.33 14.59 -11.70
N ARG A 110 4.06 15.67 -12.00
CA ARG A 110 4.48 16.03 -13.35
C ARG A 110 5.95 16.34 -13.40
N ASN A 111 6.61 15.90 -14.47
CA ASN A 111 8.00 16.26 -14.74
C ASN A 111 8.14 17.71 -15.23
N LYS A 112 9.34 18.12 -15.60
CA LYS A 112 9.71 19.50 -15.98
C LYS A 112 9.26 20.51 -14.93
N SER A 113 9.50 20.18 -13.66
CA SER A 113 9.11 21.01 -12.52
C SER A 113 7.62 21.35 -12.49
N GLY A 114 6.75 20.41 -12.85
CA GLY A 114 5.29 20.56 -12.79
C GLY A 114 4.62 20.99 -14.10
N GLU A 115 5.39 21.30 -15.14
CA GLU A 115 4.87 21.82 -16.42
C GLU A 115 4.87 20.78 -17.56
N GLY A 116 5.37 19.58 -17.28
CA GLY A 116 5.43 18.49 -18.26
C GLY A 116 4.31 17.46 -18.13
N GLU A 117 4.65 16.24 -18.54
CA GLU A 117 3.76 15.09 -18.59
C GLU A 117 3.52 14.53 -17.19
N VAL A 118 2.39 13.84 -17.03
CA VAL A 118 2.12 13.08 -15.80
C VAL A 118 3.12 11.94 -15.66
N VAL A 119 3.60 11.76 -14.43
CA VAL A 119 4.42 10.64 -14.01
C VAL A 119 3.71 9.94 -12.87
N ASN A 120 3.31 8.67 -13.05
CA ASN A 120 2.92 7.84 -11.92
C ASN A 120 4.14 7.07 -11.41
N LEU A 121 4.44 7.17 -10.13
CA LEU A 121 5.48 6.39 -9.46
C LEU A 121 4.96 4.95 -9.25
N ARG A 122 5.72 3.97 -9.73
CA ARG A 122 5.39 2.54 -9.73
C ARG A 122 6.63 1.74 -9.40
N GLY A 123 6.59 1.05 -8.27
CA GLY A 123 7.73 0.28 -7.83
C GLY A 123 7.55 -0.45 -6.52
N THR A 124 8.61 -0.46 -5.72
CA THR A 124 8.69 -1.26 -4.50
C THR A 124 9.54 -0.56 -3.43
N ASN A 125 9.45 -1.08 -2.21
CA ASN A 125 10.24 -0.62 -1.07
C ASN A 125 11.57 -1.39 -0.96
N ILE A 126 12.63 -0.69 -0.57
CA ILE A 126 13.93 -1.30 -0.21
C ILE A 126 13.96 -1.59 1.29
N GLY A 127 12.92 -2.27 1.78
CA GLY A 127 12.82 -2.66 3.18
C GLY A 127 13.92 -3.65 3.58
N GLY A 128 14.25 -3.70 4.87
CA GLY A 128 15.29 -4.58 5.40
C GLY A 128 16.73 -4.16 5.10
N TRP A 129 16.98 -3.19 4.21
CA TRP A 129 18.35 -2.84 3.84
C TRP A 129 19.06 -1.95 4.86
N LEU A 130 18.55 -0.74 5.10
CA LEU A 130 19.22 0.24 5.98
C LEU A 130 18.95 0.00 7.47
N PHE A 131 17.95 -0.81 7.79
CA PHE A 131 17.72 -1.39 9.12
C PHE A 131 16.93 -2.70 8.95
N GLN A 132 17.00 -3.60 9.93
CA GLN A 132 16.48 -4.96 9.80
C GLN A 132 15.12 -5.16 10.47
N GLU A 133 14.15 -5.61 9.70
CA GLU A 133 12.97 -6.33 10.18
C GLU A 133 13.20 -7.83 10.01
N PHE A 134 13.02 -8.61 11.07
CA PHE A 134 13.53 -9.98 11.12
C PHE A 134 12.78 -10.95 10.21
N TRP A 135 11.54 -10.64 9.87
CA TRP A 135 10.79 -11.41 8.89
C TRP A 135 11.29 -11.17 7.44
N MET A 136 12.03 -10.10 7.16
CA MET A 136 12.59 -9.80 5.84
C MET A 136 14.06 -10.18 5.70
N THR A 137 14.74 -10.42 6.82
CA THR A 137 16.19 -10.40 6.90
C THR A 137 16.70 -11.69 7.53
N PRO A 138 17.96 -12.11 7.24
CA PRO A 138 18.48 -13.40 7.69
C PRO A 138 18.96 -13.33 9.16
N THR A 139 18.21 -12.65 10.01
CA THR A 139 18.47 -12.44 11.43
C THR A 139 17.24 -12.87 12.22
N ASN A 140 17.42 -13.86 13.09
CA ASN A 140 16.34 -14.34 13.95
C ASN A 140 16.22 -13.51 15.24
N PRO A 141 15.00 -13.24 15.71
CA PRO A 141 14.80 -12.65 17.04
C PRO A 141 15.40 -13.53 18.14
N GLY A 142 15.91 -12.86 19.16
CA GLY A 142 16.41 -13.46 20.40
C GLY A 142 15.66 -12.97 21.64
N THR A 143 16.29 -13.10 22.80
CA THR A 143 15.74 -12.60 24.07
C THR A 143 16.06 -11.12 24.30
N GLU A 144 17.30 -10.71 23.99
CA GLU A 144 17.83 -9.34 24.05
C GLU A 144 17.68 -8.60 22.70
N VAL A 145 17.76 -9.31 21.57
CA VAL A 145 17.68 -8.75 20.21
C VAL A 145 16.28 -8.97 19.63
N LYS A 146 15.46 -7.92 19.64
CA LYS A 146 14.07 -7.94 19.14
C LYS A 146 13.81 -6.97 17.99
N ASP A 147 14.75 -6.06 17.77
CA ASP A 147 14.67 -4.96 16.82
C ASP A 147 16.10 -4.49 16.47
N GLU A 148 16.20 -3.49 15.59
CA GLU A 148 17.47 -2.89 15.18
C GLU A 148 18.27 -2.28 16.34
N THR A 149 17.60 -1.62 17.31
CA THR A 149 18.28 -1.09 18.51
C THR A 149 18.92 -2.21 19.33
N GLY A 150 18.24 -3.35 19.43
CA GLY A 150 18.73 -4.58 20.04
C GLY A 150 19.96 -5.14 19.32
N ILE A 151 19.96 -5.14 17.98
CA ILE A 151 21.13 -5.52 17.18
C ILE A 151 22.34 -4.66 17.57
N TYR A 152 22.20 -3.34 17.52
CA TYR A 152 23.31 -2.41 17.81
C TYR A 152 23.82 -2.59 19.23
N THR A 153 22.91 -2.59 20.21
CA THR A 153 23.24 -2.70 21.63
C THR A 153 23.95 -4.02 21.94
N TYR A 154 23.44 -5.12 21.38
CA TYR A 154 24.01 -6.45 21.63
C TYR A 154 25.38 -6.63 20.98
N LEU A 155 25.51 -6.24 19.70
CA LEU A 155 26.79 -6.34 18.99
C LEU A 155 27.85 -5.43 19.60
N GLU A 156 27.50 -4.21 20.03
CA GLU A 156 28.44 -3.30 20.71
C GLU A 156 28.91 -3.91 22.04
N LYS A 157 27.99 -4.45 22.84
CA LYS A 157 28.31 -5.15 24.10
C LYS A 157 29.24 -6.35 23.88
N LYS A 158 29.08 -7.08 22.77
CA LYS A 158 29.81 -8.33 22.50
C LYS A 158 31.14 -8.11 21.78
N PHE A 159 31.21 -7.17 20.85
CA PHE A 159 32.34 -6.98 19.93
C PHE A 159 32.94 -5.57 19.95
N GLY A 160 32.42 -4.66 20.78
CA GLY A 160 32.78 -3.25 20.80
C GLY A 160 32.13 -2.45 19.68
N LYS A 161 32.23 -1.12 19.78
CA LYS A 161 31.60 -0.17 18.85
C LYS A 161 32.04 -0.38 17.40
N ASP A 162 33.34 -0.53 17.16
CA ASP A 162 33.88 -0.77 15.81
C ASP A 162 33.40 -2.12 15.26
N GLY A 163 33.42 -3.18 16.08
CA GLY A 163 32.96 -4.50 15.68
C GLY A 163 31.47 -4.56 15.34
N MET A 164 30.64 -3.75 16.01
CA MET A 164 29.24 -3.58 15.67
C MET A 164 29.07 -2.91 14.30
N TYR A 165 29.73 -1.76 14.08
CA TYR A 165 29.63 -1.05 12.80
C TYR A 165 30.19 -1.87 11.64
N ASP A 166 31.29 -2.61 11.83
CA ASP A 166 31.85 -3.50 10.80
C ASP A 166 30.83 -4.56 10.35
N LEU A 167 30.10 -5.16 11.29
CA LEU A 167 29.10 -6.19 10.99
C LEU A 167 27.87 -5.58 10.30
N VAL A 168 27.33 -4.48 10.83
CA VAL A 168 26.17 -3.80 10.21
C VAL A 168 26.52 -3.33 8.80
N LYS A 169 27.72 -2.77 8.61
CA LYS A 169 28.20 -2.38 7.29
C LYS A 169 28.34 -3.58 6.35
N LEU A 170 28.91 -4.70 6.83
CA LEU A 170 29.01 -5.93 6.04
C LEU A 170 27.63 -6.39 5.57
N TYR A 171 26.62 -6.34 6.44
CA TYR A 171 25.25 -6.65 6.07
C TYR A 171 24.72 -5.72 4.98
N GLN A 172 24.81 -4.40 5.19
CA GLN A 172 24.31 -3.38 4.27
C GLN A 172 25.02 -3.43 2.90
N ASP A 173 26.33 -3.64 2.87
CA ASP A 173 27.12 -3.75 1.64
C ASP A 173 26.74 -4.97 0.77
N ASN A 174 26.15 -6.00 1.38
CA ASN A 174 25.79 -7.23 0.68
C ASN A 174 24.29 -7.38 0.44
N TYR A 175 23.42 -6.76 1.25
CA TYR A 175 21.97 -6.98 1.16
C TYR A 175 21.36 -6.41 -0.12
N PHE A 176 21.76 -5.21 -0.52
CA PHE A 176 21.27 -4.54 -1.73
C PHE A 176 22.43 -3.94 -2.52
N THR A 177 22.53 -4.30 -3.80
CA THR A 177 23.70 -4.04 -4.65
C THR A 177 23.31 -3.50 -6.03
N GLU A 178 24.27 -3.14 -6.87
CA GLU A 178 24.01 -2.75 -8.27
C GLU A 178 23.20 -3.79 -9.05
N LYS A 179 23.39 -5.08 -8.75
CA LYS A 179 22.61 -6.16 -9.36
C LYS A 179 21.12 -6.05 -9.02
N ASP A 180 20.80 -5.63 -7.79
CA ASP A 180 19.42 -5.45 -7.37
C ASP A 180 18.77 -4.26 -8.09
N LEU A 181 19.53 -3.19 -8.33
CA LEU A 181 19.08 -2.06 -9.15
C LEU A 181 18.87 -2.45 -10.62
N ASP A 182 19.76 -3.28 -11.18
CA ASP A 182 19.58 -3.83 -12.53
C ASP A 182 18.31 -4.70 -12.62
N ASN A 183 18.03 -5.49 -11.59
CA ASN A 183 16.79 -6.26 -11.49
C ASN A 183 15.57 -5.34 -11.49
N CYS A 184 15.55 -4.29 -10.66
CA CYS A 184 14.47 -3.32 -10.62
C CYS A 184 14.22 -2.67 -11.98
N GLN A 185 15.28 -2.25 -12.69
CA GLN A 185 15.17 -1.71 -14.05
C GLN A 185 14.56 -2.74 -15.02
N ASN A 186 14.99 -4.00 -14.94
CA ASN A 186 14.51 -5.07 -15.81
C ASN A 186 13.03 -5.44 -15.56
N LEU A 187 12.50 -5.15 -14.36
CA LEU A 187 11.08 -5.27 -14.03
C LEU A 187 10.26 -4.05 -14.46
N GLY A 188 10.91 -3.01 -15.02
CA GLY A 188 10.24 -1.77 -15.38
C GLY A 188 9.85 -0.91 -14.18
N ILE A 189 10.51 -1.07 -13.02
CA ILE A 189 10.31 -0.19 -11.85
C ILE A 189 10.82 1.22 -12.17
N ASN A 190 10.04 2.24 -11.82
CA ASN A 190 10.43 3.64 -12.00
C ASN A 190 10.63 4.41 -10.69
N CYS A 191 10.32 3.80 -9.55
CA CYS A 191 10.42 4.43 -8.25
C CYS A 191 10.85 3.40 -7.20
N LEU A 192 11.79 3.77 -6.35
CA LEU A 192 12.19 2.99 -5.19
C LEU A 192 11.96 3.83 -3.93
N ARG A 193 11.13 3.35 -3.01
CA ARG A 193 11.02 3.94 -1.67
C ARG A 193 12.15 3.37 -0.82
N LEU A 194 12.94 4.26 -0.21
CA LEU A 194 14.12 3.93 0.60
C LEU A 194 13.82 4.22 2.08
N PRO A 195 13.33 3.22 2.83
CA PRO A 195 13.23 3.26 4.28
C PRO A 195 14.61 3.49 4.91
N PHE A 196 14.73 4.49 5.77
CA PHE A 196 15.92 4.69 6.60
C PHE A 196 15.59 4.93 8.07
N TRP A 197 16.53 4.53 8.92
CA TRP A 197 16.49 4.73 10.37
C TRP A 197 17.36 5.92 10.76
N TYR A 198 16.99 6.67 11.80
CA TYR A 198 17.74 7.87 12.20
C TYR A 198 19.24 7.59 12.48
N ARG A 199 19.57 6.40 12.98
CA ARG A 199 20.96 5.99 13.27
C ARG A 199 21.77 5.61 12.04
N ASN A 200 21.20 5.61 10.84
CA ASN A 200 21.98 5.64 9.59
C ASN A 200 22.67 7.00 9.39
N ILE A 201 22.17 8.06 10.04
CA ILE A 201 22.63 9.43 9.85
C ILE A 201 23.39 9.98 11.07
N VAL A 202 22.97 9.58 12.27
CA VAL A 202 23.56 10.05 13.52
C VAL A 202 24.00 8.91 14.44
N ASP A 203 24.97 9.20 15.29
CA ASP A 203 25.45 8.27 16.32
C ASP A 203 24.50 8.19 17.53
N GLU A 204 24.88 7.40 18.54
CA GLU A 204 24.08 7.21 19.76
C GLU A 204 23.86 8.49 20.58
N LYS A 205 24.65 9.54 20.33
CA LYS A 205 24.53 10.85 20.98
C LYS A 205 23.72 11.84 20.13
N GLY A 206 23.37 11.47 18.90
CA GLY A 206 22.70 12.34 17.94
C GLY A 206 23.68 13.25 17.19
N GLU A 207 24.98 12.91 17.16
CA GLU A 207 25.97 13.60 16.34
C GLU A 207 25.99 12.99 14.93
N PHE A 208 25.94 13.85 13.90
CA PHE A 208 25.97 13.39 12.50
C PHE A 208 27.28 12.68 12.18
N TYR A 209 27.21 11.54 11.51
CA TYR A 209 28.41 10.93 10.94
C TYR A 209 28.98 11.84 9.84
N ALA A 210 30.30 11.94 9.76
CA ALA A 210 30.93 12.81 8.75
C ALA A 210 30.59 12.39 7.30
N ASP A 211 30.19 11.14 7.09
CA ASP A 211 29.93 10.56 5.78
C ASP A 211 28.58 9.82 5.68
N TRP A 212 27.60 10.21 6.51
CA TRP A 212 26.24 9.64 6.50
C TRP A 212 25.63 9.57 5.10
N TYR A 213 25.97 10.54 4.26
CA TYR A 213 25.41 10.70 2.93
C TYR A 213 25.90 9.70 1.89
N LYS A 214 27.02 8.99 2.12
CA LYS A 214 27.65 8.18 1.06
C LYS A 214 26.72 7.09 0.52
N THR A 215 26.02 6.39 1.40
CA THR A 215 25.09 5.31 1.01
C THR A 215 23.89 5.86 0.25
N PHE A 216 23.31 6.97 0.74
CA PHE A 216 22.20 7.66 0.08
C PHE A 216 22.60 8.20 -1.30
N ASP A 217 23.75 8.86 -1.41
CA ASP A 217 24.28 9.38 -2.68
C ASP A 217 24.51 8.27 -3.70
N TRP A 218 25.11 7.15 -3.28
CA TRP A 218 25.30 5.99 -4.15
C TRP A 218 23.95 5.47 -4.64
N PHE A 219 23.00 5.23 -3.73
CA PHE A 219 21.69 4.70 -4.09
C PHE A 219 20.94 5.62 -5.05
N ILE A 220 20.86 6.92 -4.74
CA ILE A 220 20.20 7.93 -5.56
C ILE A 220 20.88 8.00 -6.93
N LYS A 221 22.22 8.08 -7.00
CA LYS A 221 22.94 8.12 -8.27
C LYS A 221 22.65 6.88 -9.12
N GLU A 222 22.79 5.69 -8.54
CA GLU A 222 22.66 4.43 -9.29
C GLU A 222 21.21 4.13 -9.71
N ALA A 223 20.21 4.56 -8.94
CA ALA A 223 18.80 4.54 -9.33
C ALA A 223 18.56 5.52 -10.50
N GLY A 224 19.09 6.74 -10.40
CA GLY A 224 18.98 7.77 -11.43
C GLY A 224 19.58 7.33 -12.77
N GLU A 225 20.75 6.70 -12.77
CA GLU A 225 21.40 6.13 -13.97
C GLU A 225 20.57 5.04 -14.65
N ARG A 226 19.59 4.48 -13.95
CA ARG A 226 18.67 3.45 -14.46
C ARG A 226 17.27 3.99 -14.77
N GLY A 227 17.07 5.31 -14.67
CA GLY A 227 15.78 5.94 -14.92
C GLY A 227 14.75 5.67 -13.82
N MET A 228 15.21 5.52 -12.58
CA MET A 228 14.37 5.31 -11.41
C MET A 228 14.47 6.49 -10.45
N TYR A 229 13.32 6.99 -10.00
CA TYR A 229 13.22 7.94 -8.90
C TYR A 229 13.41 7.26 -7.55
N VAL A 230 13.70 8.07 -6.52
CA VAL A 230 13.83 7.64 -5.13
C VAL A 230 12.92 8.48 -4.24
N ILE A 231 12.12 7.82 -3.40
CA ILE A 231 11.47 8.46 -2.25
C ILE A 231 12.32 8.16 -1.02
N LEU A 232 12.74 9.20 -0.30
CA LEU A 232 13.46 9.04 0.95
C LEU A 232 12.45 8.99 2.09
N ASP A 233 12.36 7.85 2.76
CA ASP A 233 11.35 7.57 3.78
C ASP A 233 12.00 7.48 5.17
N PHE A 234 11.61 8.41 6.05
CA PHE A 234 12.06 8.41 7.44
C PHE A 234 11.30 7.36 8.26
N HIS A 235 11.76 6.13 8.08
CA HIS A 235 11.05 4.95 8.52
C HIS A 235 11.13 4.68 10.03
N GLY A 236 12.20 5.12 10.69
CA GLY A 236 12.33 4.98 12.15
C GLY A 236 12.94 6.22 12.80
N ALA A 237 12.09 6.99 13.49
CA ALA A 237 12.46 8.25 14.13
C ALA A 237 13.18 8.07 15.47
N PRO A 238 13.94 9.08 15.94
CA PRO A 238 14.50 9.08 17.29
C PRO A 238 13.43 8.84 18.35
N GLY A 239 13.63 7.84 19.19
CA GLY A 239 12.66 7.47 20.24
C GLY A 239 11.40 6.77 19.74
N SER A 240 11.34 6.36 18.47
CA SER A 240 10.24 5.64 17.84
C SER A 240 8.88 6.36 17.81
N GLN A 241 8.30 6.40 16.63
CA GLN A 241 6.99 7.01 16.36
C GLN A 241 5.81 6.05 16.59
N ASN A 242 6.03 4.74 16.69
CA ASN A 242 4.97 3.73 16.84
C ASN A 242 5.26 2.62 17.88
N GLY A 243 6.47 2.57 18.42
CA GLY A 243 6.90 1.60 19.40
C GLY A 243 7.07 0.18 18.88
N SER A 244 7.11 -0.02 17.55
CA SER A 244 7.24 -1.32 16.91
C SER A 244 8.60 -1.53 16.28
N ASP A 245 8.94 -2.80 16.04
CA ASP A 245 10.21 -3.27 15.49
C ASP A 245 10.58 -2.56 14.19
N HIS A 246 9.62 -2.33 13.30
CA HIS A 246 9.80 -1.59 12.05
C HIS A 246 10.17 -0.10 12.25
N SER A 247 10.07 0.48 13.44
CA SER A 247 10.65 1.80 13.75
C SER A 247 12.05 1.73 14.39
N GLY A 248 12.58 0.52 14.54
CA GLY A 248 13.85 0.21 15.17
C GLY A 248 13.79 0.02 16.69
N LEU A 249 12.62 0.07 17.33
CA LEU A 249 12.44 -0.16 18.77
C LEU A 249 11.10 -0.84 19.07
N ASP A 250 11.15 -2.10 19.50
CA ASP A 250 10.00 -2.89 19.90
C ASP A 250 9.68 -2.76 21.40
N GLY A 251 8.58 -2.09 21.72
CA GLY A 251 8.04 -1.93 23.07
C GLY A 251 7.37 -3.19 23.65
N GLY A 252 7.21 -4.26 22.87
CA GLY A 252 6.42 -5.43 23.25
C GLY A 252 4.99 -5.03 23.63
N GLU A 253 4.57 -5.33 24.87
CA GLU A 253 3.23 -4.99 25.36
C GLU A 253 3.02 -3.48 25.61
N ASP A 254 4.09 -2.68 25.71
CA ASP A 254 4.02 -1.24 25.98
C ASP A 254 4.50 -0.39 24.78
N LYS A 255 3.91 -0.64 23.61
CA LYS A 255 4.21 0.09 22.36
C LYS A 255 4.04 1.61 22.51
N MET A 256 2.98 2.05 23.21
CA MET A 256 2.76 3.48 23.45
C MET A 256 3.87 4.08 24.33
N GLY A 257 4.26 3.41 25.43
CA GLY A 257 5.36 3.86 26.28
C GLY A 257 6.72 3.84 25.57
N ALA A 258 6.91 2.91 24.62
CA ALA A 258 8.08 2.86 23.76
C ALA A 258 8.12 3.98 22.70
N SER A 259 6.98 4.58 22.35
CA SER A 259 6.93 5.69 21.41
C SER A 259 7.26 7.04 22.07
N ARG A 260 8.53 7.18 22.43
CA ARG A 260 9.10 8.36 23.09
C ARG A 260 9.22 9.56 22.15
N PHE A 261 8.99 9.38 20.84
CA PHE A 261 8.84 10.47 19.88
C PHE A 261 7.58 11.32 20.14
N PHE A 262 6.47 10.69 20.55
CA PHE A 262 5.20 11.37 20.84
C PHE A 262 4.85 11.42 22.33
N PHE A 263 5.12 10.33 23.06
CA PHE A 263 4.57 10.08 24.41
C PHE A 263 5.63 9.93 25.50
N GLY A 264 6.88 10.25 25.20
CA GLY A 264 7.95 10.35 26.19
C GLY A 264 7.76 11.53 27.15
N GLU A 265 8.72 11.73 28.05
CA GLU A 265 8.73 12.94 28.86
C GLU A 265 8.85 14.18 27.96
N LYS A 266 8.24 15.31 28.35
CA LYS A 266 8.17 16.52 27.51
C LYS A 266 9.54 16.98 26.98
N ALA A 267 10.60 16.86 27.77
CA ALA A 267 11.95 17.23 27.37
C ALA A 267 12.53 16.24 26.34
N GLU A 268 12.22 14.95 26.49
CA GLU A 268 12.62 13.88 25.58
C GLU A 268 11.90 13.98 24.24
N VAL A 269 10.57 14.15 24.24
CA VAL A 269 9.79 14.38 23.02
C VAL A 269 10.37 15.54 22.20
N LYS A 270 10.66 16.67 22.86
CA LYS A 270 11.29 17.83 22.20
C LYS A 270 12.67 17.51 21.63
N LYS A 271 13.50 16.76 22.36
CA LYS A 271 14.84 16.37 21.91
C LYS A 271 14.76 15.46 20.68
N ASN A 272 13.86 14.48 20.71
CA ASN A 272 13.65 13.51 19.64
C ASN A 272 13.12 14.19 18.37
N GLN A 273 12.08 15.03 18.50
CA GLN A 273 11.54 15.79 17.38
C GLN A 273 12.54 16.80 16.80
N GLU A 274 13.33 17.49 17.65
CA GLU A 274 14.37 18.41 17.14
C GLU A 274 15.47 17.67 16.36
N LEU A 275 15.84 16.45 16.78
CA LEU A 275 16.80 15.63 16.04
C LEU A 275 16.21 15.16 14.70
N PHE A 276 14.96 14.73 14.69
CA PHE A 276 14.20 14.41 13.48
C PHE A 276 14.20 15.59 12.49
N TYR A 277 13.88 16.79 12.96
CA TYR A 277 13.88 17.98 12.11
C TYR A 277 15.28 18.33 11.58
N LYS A 278 16.33 18.21 12.38
CA LYS A 278 17.71 18.46 11.93
C LYS A 278 18.17 17.47 10.87
N ILE A 279 17.73 16.22 10.96
CA ILE A 279 18.01 15.22 9.93
C ILE A 279 17.33 15.62 8.62
N TRP A 280 16.06 16.04 8.68
CA TRP A 280 15.37 16.58 7.51
C TRP A 280 16.03 17.85 6.95
N ASP A 281 16.55 18.74 7.80
CA ASP A 281 17.30 19.91 7.32
C ASP A 281 18.52 19.49 6.48
N GLU A 282 19.30 18.51 6.96
CA GLU A 282 20.51 18.04 6.25
C GLU A 282 20.17 17.30 4.96
N ILE A 283 19.11 16.48 4.96
CA ILE A 283 18.61 15.78 3.75
C ILE A 283 18.11 16.80 2.72
N ALA A 284 17.22 17.71 3.10
CA ALA A 284 16.66 18.73 2.20
C ALA A 284 17.76 19.62 1.62
N LYS A 285 18.68 20.10 2.45
CA LYS A 285 19.81 20.92 1.99
C LYS A 285 20.71 20.17 1.02
N ARG A 286 20.95 18.87 1.24
CA ARG A 286 21.85 18.08 0.41
C ARG A 286 21.23 17.76 -0.95
N TYR A 287 19.96 17.37 -0.95
CA TYR A 287 19.31 16.85 -2.15
C TYR A 287 18.47 17.87 -2.90
N ALA A 288 18.36 19.12 -2.41
CA ALA A 288 17.73 20.21 -3.13
C ALA A 288 18.20 20.30 -4.60
N GLY A 289 17.23 20.31 -5.52
CA GLY A 289 17.46 20.34 -6.96
C GLY A 289 17.90 19.02 -7.60
N ASN A 290 18.00 17.89 -6.87
CA ASN A 290 18.34 16.59 -7.47
C ASN A 290 17.08 15.90 -8.06
N PRO A 291 16.92 15.82 -9.40
CA PRO A 291 15.71 15.30 -10.02
C PRO A 291 15.44 13.80 -9.77
N VAL A 292 16.42 13.06 -9.27
CA VAL A 292 16.23 11.64 -8.92
C VAL A 292 15.39 11.49 -7.66
N VAL A 293 15.45 12.45 -6.74
CA VAL A 293 14.63 12.40 -5.53
C VAL A 293 13.21 12.81 -5.91
N ALA A 294 12.26 11.87 -5.88
CA ALA A 294 10.85 12.17 -6.13
C ALA A 294 10.21 12.92 -4.97
N GLY A 295 10.63 12.63 -3.74
CA GLY A 295 10.11 13.32 -2.56
C GLY A 295 10.67 12.83 -1.23
N TYR A 296 10.22 13.51 -0.18
CA TYR A 296 10.58 13.30 1.22
C TYR A 296 9.37 12.75 1.99
N ASP A 297 9.35 11.45 2.26
CA ASP A 297 8.32 10.81 3.09
C ASP A 297 8.65 10.98 4.56
N LEU A 298 7.87 11.85 5.21
CA LEU A 298 8.25 12.52 6.43
C LEU A 298 8.40 11.58 7.62
N LEU A 299 7.50 10.62 7.79
CA LEU A 299 7.46 9.79 8.98
C LEU A 299 6.59 8.56 8.75
N ASN A 300 7.22 7.40 8.75
CA ASN A 300 6.52 6.15 8.52
C ASN A 300 5.59 5.76 9.69
N GLU A 301 4.36 5.37 9.40
CA GLU A 301 3.39 4.77 10.31
C GLU A 301 3.32 5.36 11.74
N PRO A 302 3.11 6.68 11.92
CA PRO A 302 2.99 7.30 13.24
C PRO A 302 1.90 6.64 14.09
N TYR A 303 2.26 6.20 15.30
CA TYR A 303 1.39 5.59 16.32
C TYR A 303 0.45 4.46 15.84
N CYS A 304 0.74 3.82 14.70
CA CYS A 304 -0.13 2.84 14.05
C CYS A 304 -0.54 1.69 14.98
N THR A 305 0.38 1.24 15.84
CA THR A 305 0.22 0.06 16.69
C THR A 305 -0.68 0.28 17.91
N TYR A 306 -0.75 1.50 18.44
CA TYR A 306 -1.48 1.81 19.68
C TYR A 306 -2.53 2.91 19.53
N ARG A 307 -2.75 3.40 18.31
CA ARG A 307 -3.75 4.41 17.98
C ARG A 307 -5.10 4.15 18.67
N TYR A 308 -5.64 2.93 18.51
CA TYR A 308 -6.98 2.56 18.95
C TYR A 308 -7.11 2.26 20.46
N ASN A 309 -5.99 2.15 21.18
CA ASN A 309 -5.98 1.81 22.61
C ASN A 309 -5.19 2.83 23.47
N SER A 310 -4.67 3.90 22.86
CA SER A 310 -3.94 5.00 23.52
C SER A 310 -4.76 5.80 24.56
N GLY A 311 -6.09 5.70 24.51
CA GLY A 311 -7.00 6.53 25.30
C GLY A 311 -7.11 7.98 24.83
N LYS A 312 -6.49 8.33 23.68
CA LYS A 312 -6.67 9.61 22.99
C LYS A 312 -7.75 9.49 21.92
N SER A 313 -8.46 10.57 21.64
CA SER A 313 -9.32 10.63 20.46
C SER A 313 -8.49 10.72 19.18
N ASP A 314 -9.08 10.35 18.03
CA ASP A 314 -8.44 10.54 16.73
C ASP A 314 -8.05 12.01 16.51
N GLU A 315 -8.93 12.96 16.83
CA GLU A 315 -8.66 14.40 16.72
C GLU A 315 -7.46 14.86 17.58
N GLU A 316 -7.26 14.27 18.76
CA GLU A 316 -6.07 14.55 19.57
C GLU A 316 -4.79 14.02 18.93
N LEU A 317 -4.83 12.80 18.38
CA LEU A 317 -3.68 12.18 17.71
C LEU A 317 -3.33 12.93 16.41
N HIS A 318 -4.33 13.24 15.58
CA HIS A 318 -4.19 14.03 14.37
C HIS A 318 -3.52 15.37 14.64
N ARG A 319 -3.98 16.13 15.64
CA ARG A 319 -3.34 17.41 16.00
C ARG A 319 -1.88 17.28 16.45
N ILE A 320 -1.53 16.17 17.10
CA ILE A 320 -0.15 15.90 17.50
C ILE A 320 0.71 15.65 16.25
N LEU A 321 0.22 14.81 15.33
CA LEU A 321 0.92 14.47 14.09
C LEU A 321 1.05 15.67 13.15
N TRP A 322 -0.06 16.35 12.86
CA TRP A 322 -0.08 17.46 11.91
C TRP A 322 0.83 18.60 12.34
N LYS A 323 1.01 18.81 13.65
CA LYS A 323 1.99 19.77 14.15
C LYS A 323 3.44 19.37 13.83
N VAL A 324 3.76 18.08 13.88
CA VAL A 324 5.08 17.57 13.49
C VAL A 324 5.29 17.76 11.99
N TYR A 325 4.29 17.39 11.18
CA TYR A 325 4.31 17.58 9.73
C TYR A 325 4.45 19.05 9.33
N ASP A 326 3.68 19.95 9.95
CA ASP A 326 3.74 21.38 9.67
C ASP A 326 5.13 21.97 10.00
N THR A 327 5.70 21.56 11.14
CA THR A 327 7.06 21.99 11.52
C THR A 327 8.13 21.45 10.56
N ALA A 328 8.01 20.18 10.14
CA ALA A 328 8.93 19.59 9.18
C ALA A 328 8.81 20.25 7.80
N TYR A 329 7.57 20.52 7.34
CA TYR A 329 7.26 21.22 6.11
C TYR A 329 7.95 22.58 6.06
N ASP A 330 7.74 23.42 7.08
CA ASP A 330 8.35 24.76 7.16
C ASP A 330 9.88 24.71 7.12
N ARG A 331 10.48 23.75 7.81
CA ARG A 331 11.94 23.60 7.87
C ARG A 331 12.53 23.12 6.55
N ILE A 332 11.93 22.10 5.95
CA ILE A 332 12.32 21.61 4.62
C ILE A 332 12.16 22.75 3.62
N ARG A 333 10.99 23.43 3.59
CA ARG A 333 10.74 24.56 2.68
C ARG A 333 11.66 25.75 2.91
N ALA A 334 12.31 25.89 4.06
CA ALA A 334 13.33 26.91 4.26
C ALA A 334 14.63 26.61 3.48
N LEU A 335 14.90 25.34 3.17
CA LEU A 335 16.14 24.84 2.57
C LEU A 335 15.94 24.33 1.13
N ASP A 336 14.75 23.78 0.85
CA ASP A 336 14.36 23.19 -0.42
C ASP A 336 12.92 23.60 -0.79
N LYS A 337 12.80 24.38 -1.85
CA LYS A 337 11.53 24.94 -2.30
C LYS A 337 10.72 23.99 -3.17
N ASP A 338 11.34 22.94 -3.70
CA ASP A 338 10.89 22.35 -4.95
C ASP A 338 10.58 20.86 -4.88
N HIS A 339 11.19 20.08 -3.98
CA HIS A 339 10.84 18.66 -3.85
C HIS A 339 9.46 18.43 -3.24
N VAL A 340 8.78 17.37 -3.68
CA VAL A 340 7.52 16.93 -3.09
C VAL A 340 7.76 16.48 -1.65
N ILE A 341 6.91 16.90 -0.73
CA ILE A 341 6.91 16.39 0.65
C ILE A 341 5.74 15.42 0.78
N VAL A 342 6.03 14.19 1.18
CA VAL A 342 5.04 13.13 1.32
C VAL A 342 4.59 13.05 2.77
N MET A 343 3.28 13.11 2.97
CA MET A 343 2.62 13.15 4.27
C MET A 343 1.87 11.84 4.47
N GLU A 344 2.27 11.04 5.46
CA GLU A 344 1.65 9.74 5.68
C GLU A 344 0.43 9.84 6.63
N ALA A 345 -0.69 9.30 6.18
CA ALA A 345 -1.89 9.08 6.99
C ALA A 345 -1.82 7.78 7.81
N THR A 346 -0.93 6.87 7.40
CA THR A 346 -0.88 5.44 7.72
C THR A 346 -2.07 4.67 7.19
N TRP A 347 -3.28 5.00 7.63
CA TRP A 347 -4.47 4.23 7.28
C TRP A 347 -5.38 5.01 6.35
N ASP A 348 -6.21 5.90 6.88
CA ASP A 348 -7.32 6.45 6.11
C ASP A 348 -7.05 7.87 5.63
N PRO A 349 -7.49 8.24 4.41
CA PRO A 349 -7.22 9.57 3.87
C PRO A 349 -7.61 10.71 4.80
N VAL A 350 -8.72 10.56 5.51
CA VAL A 350 -9.25 11.53 6.47
C VAL A 350 -8.39 11.70 7.73
N ASP A 351 -7.31 10.93 7.88
CA ASP A 351 -6.31 11.12 8.93
C ASP A 351 -5.33 12.25 8.63
N LEU A 352 -5.36 12.76 7.41
CA LEU A 352 -4.66 13.98 6.98
C LEU A 352 -5.67 15.13 6.78
N PRO A 353 -5.25 16.38 6.99
CA PRO A 353 -6.13 17.53 6.82
C PRO A 353 -6.34 17.83 5.33
N ASP A 354 -7.29 18.71 5.00
CA ASP A 354 -7.21 19.39 3.71
C ASP A 354 -5.88 20.18 3.67
N PRO A 355 -5.04 20.03 2.63
CA PRO A 355 -3.73 20.69 2.57
C PRO A 355 -3.83 22.22 2.67
N THR A 356 -4.98 22.81 2.32
CA THR A 356 -5.22 24.25 2.44
C THR A 356 -5.33 24.74 3.89
N GLU A 357 -5.62 23.87 4.85
CA GLU A 357 -5.68 24.23 6.28
C GLU A 357 -4.33 24.70 6.81
N TYR A 358 -3.25 24.14 6.29
CA TYR A 358 -1.87 24.49 6.64
C TYR A 358 -1.13 25.22 5.50
N GLN A 359 -1.80 25.50 4.39
CA GLN A 359 -1.21 26.08 3.17
C GLN A 359 -0.04 25.24 2.63
N TRP A 360 -0.14 23.92 2.73
CA TRP A 360 0.86 23.02 2.19
C TRP A 360 0.79 22.98 0.67
N GLU A 361 1.86 23.46 0.04
CA GLU A 361 2.07 23.36 -1.40
C GLU A 361 3.08 22.28 -1.74
N ASN A 362 2.88 21.66 -2.91
CA ASN A 362 3.76 20.63 -3.47
C ASN A 362 3.96 19.45 -2.51
N VAL A 363 2.84 18.88 -2.05
CA VAL A 363 2.79 17.71 -1.17
C VAL A 363 2.05 16.56 -1.83
N MET A 364 2.32 15.34 -1.37
CA MET A 364 1.65 14.10 -1.77
C MET A 364 1.17 13.37 -0.52
N TYR A 365 -0.02 12.77 -0.55
CA TYR A 365 -0.55 12.02 0.58
C TYR A 365 -0.35 10.53 0.40
N GLU A 366 0.11 9.88 1.46
CA GLU A 366 0.51 8.47 1.48
C GLU A 366 -0.34 7.62 2.42
N TYR A 367 -0.64 6.40 1.98
CA TYR A 367 -1.48 5.44 2.68
C TYR A 367 -0.90 4.03 2.59
N HIS A 368 -1.09 3.24 3.65
CA HIS A 368 -0.79 1.82 3.66
C HIS A 368 -2.07 0.99 3.64
N ASN A 369 -2.04 -0.17 3.01
CA ASN A 369 -3.22 -1.03 2.92
C ASN A 369 -2.89 -2.52 2.88
N TYR A 370 -3.28 -3.24 3.93
CA TYR A 370 -3.08 -4.67 4.09
C TYR A 370 -4.35 -5.37 4.57
N LEU A 371 -4.72 -6.50 3.96
CA LEU A 371 -5.82 -7.36 4.40
C LEU A 371 -5.31 -8.73 4.86
N TYR A 372 -4.74 -8.78 6.07
CA TYR A 372 -4.21 -10.03 6.65
C TYR A 372 -5.29 -11.11 6.86
N ASP A 373 -6.53 -10.72 7.14
CA ASP A 373 -7.66 -11.63 7.41
C ASP A 373 -8.02 -12.55 6.23
N ASP A 374 -7.57 -12.23 5.02
CA ASP A 374 -7.79 -13.03 3.81
C ASP A 374 -6.48 -13.24 3.04
N TYR A 375 -5.42 -13.62 3.75
CA TYR A 375 -4.05 -13.78 3.23
C TYR A 375 -3.95 -14.64 1.96
N ASP A 376 -4.71 -15.74 1.88
CA ASP A 376 -4.75 -16.63 0.70
C ASP A 376 -5.80 -16.20 -0.34
N ASN A 377 -6.49 -15.08 -0.11
CA ASN A 377 -7.64 -14.59 -0.89
C ASN A 377 -8.75 -15.65 -1.06
N ALA A 378 -8.88 -16.58 -0.10
CA ALA A 378 -9.85 -17.66 -0.16
C ALA A 378 -11.30 -17.15 -0.10
N ALA A 379 -11.52 -15.99 0.53
CA ALA A 379 -12.80 -15.30 0.54
C ALA A 379 -12.97 -14.29 -0.61
N GLY A 380 -11.96 -14.09 -1.45
CA GLY A 380 -11.98 -13.16 -2.58
C GLY A 380 -12.05 -11.68 -2.18
N LYS A 381 -11.59 -11.32 -0.97
CA LYS A 381 -11.80 -9.98 -0.39
C LYS A 381 -10.66 -9.00 -0.65
N GLN A 382 -9.52 -9.47 -1.14
CA GLN A 382 -8.34 -8.62 -1.37
C GLN A 382 -8.66 -7.42 -2.26
N ILE A 383 -9.35 -7.66 -3.38
CA ILE A 383 -9.72 -6.59 -4.32
C ILE A 383 -10.75 -5.64 -3.72
N THR A 384 -11.83 -6.15 -3.12
CA THR A 384 -12.84 -5.31 -2.44
C THR A 384 -12.23 -4.45 -1.32
N ASN A 385 -11.21 -4.94 -0.61
CA ASN A 385 -10.50 -4.14 0.38
C ASN A 385 -9.73 -2.98 -0.27
N MET A 386 -8.98 -3.23 -1.34
CA MET A 386 -8.29 -2.16 -2.06
C MET A 386 -9.26 -1.17 -2.71
N GLU A 387 -10.36 -1.65 -3.31
CA GLU A 387 -11.42 -0.78 -3.85
C GLU A 387 -11.99 0.13 -2.77
N THR A 388 -12.17 -0.38 -1.55
CA THR A 388 -12.62 0.43 -0.41
C THR A 388 -11.62 1.55 -0.11
N LYS A 389 -10.31 1.26 -0.15
CA LYS A 389 -9.26 2.28 0.03
C LYS A 389 -9.29 3.32 -1.08
N VAL A 390 -9.32 2.89 -2.34
CA VAL A 390 -9.40 3.78 -3.51
C VAL A 390 -10.64 4.67 -3.45
N ASN A 391 -11.79 4.11 -3.05
CA ASN A 391 -13.03 4.87 -2.86
C ASN A 391 -12.94 5.87 -1.69
N ALA A 392 -12.24 5.52 -0.62
CA ALA A 392 -12.00 6.44 0.50
C ALA A 392 -11.13 7.62 0.06
N ILE A 393 -10.09 7.38 -0.75
CA ILE A 393 -9.24 8.44 -1.34
C ILE A 393 -10.09 9.35 -2.22
N ALA A 394 -10.91 8.76 -3.11
CA ALA A 394 -11.81 9.52 -3.97
C ALA A 394 -12.86 10.32 -3.18
N THR A 395 -13.29 9.84 -2.02
CA THR A 395 -14.27 10.51 -1.15
C THR A 395 -13.66 11.67 -0.39
N ALA A 396 -12.42 11.53 0.07
CA ALA A 396 -11.69 12.61 0.73
C ALA A 396 -11.38 13.76 -0.24
N ASP A 397 -11.13 13.44 -1.52
CA ASP A 397 -11.06 14.40 -2.63
C ASP A 397 -10.04 15.53 -2.43
N TYR A 398 -8.96 15.28 -1.69
CA TYR A 398 -7.89 16.27 -1.51
C TYR A 398 -7.20 16.58 -2.84
N ASN A 399 -6.90 17.85 -3.08
CA ASN A 399 -6.25 18.31 -4.32
C ASN A 399 -4.72 18.12 -4.29
N VAL A 400 -4.29 16.88 -4.04
CA VAL A 400 -2.89 16.46 -3.98
C VAL A 400 -2.74 15.08 -4.64
N PRO A 401 -1.56 14.71 -5.14
CA PRO A 401 -1.29 13.34 -5.55
C PRO A 401 -1.49 12.37 -4.39
N SER A 402 -1.94 11.17 -4.72
CA SER A 402 -2.15 10.07 -3.77
C SER A 402 -1.18 8.93 -4.06
N TYR A 403 -0.68 8.33 -2.98
CA TYR A 403 0.38 7.32 -3.01
C TYR A 403 0.03 6.16 -2.09
N LEU A 404 0.00 4.95 -2.64
CA LEU A 404 -0.02 3.71 -1.85
C LEU A 404 1.42 3.29 -1.59
N GLY A 405 1.99 3.83 -0.51
CA GLY A 405 3.39 3.62 -0.13
C GLY A 405 3.72 2.18 0.24
N GLU A 406 2.73 1.50 0.81
CA GLU A 406 2.83 0.10 1.16
C GLU A 406 1.51 -0.65 1.01
N PHE A 407 1.59 -1.85 0.42
CA PHE A 407 0.49 -2.80 0.35
C PHE A 407 1.02 -4.17 -0.11
N SER A 408 0.19 -5.19 0.10
CA SER A 408 0.40 -6.54 -0.44
C SER A 408 -0.95 -7.21 -0.72
N TYR A 409 -1.00 -8.02 -1.77
CA TYR A 409 -2.10 -8.97 -2.02
C TYR A 409 -1.73 -10.41 -1.61
N PHE A 410 -0.62 -10.54 -0.88
CA PHE A 410 -0.11 -11.78 -0.29
C PHE A 410 -0.06 -12.93 -1.30
N ASN A 411 -0.68 -14.08 -1.00
CA ASN A 411 -0.48 -15.31 -1.75
C ASN A 411 -1.25 -15.39 -3.08
N SER A 412 -2.14 -14.45 -3.40
CA SER A 412 -2.96 -14.52 -4.62
C SER A 412 -2.39 -13.68 -5.75
N THR A 413 -1.77 -14.33 -6.73
CA THR A 413 -1.28 -13.67 -7.96
C THR A 413 -2.39 -13.05 -8.80
N GLU A 414 -3.60 -13.60 -8.75
CA GLU A 414 -4.79 -13.02 -9.38
C GLU A 414 -5.17 -11.69 -8.72
N ALA A 415 -5.17 -11.63 -7.39
CA ALA A 415 -5.39 -10.37 -6.66
C ALA A 415 -4.28 -9.35 -6.91
N TRP A 416 -3.03 -9.79 -7.08
CA TRP A 416 -1.94 -8.92 -7.53
C TRP A 416 -2.22 -8.29 -8.90
N ASP A 417 -2.70 -9.08 -9.86
CA ASP A 417 -2.99 -8.60 -11.23
C ASP A 417 -4.15 -7.59 -11.21
N GLU A 418 -5.28 -7.98 -10.62
CA GLU A 418 -6.47 -7.12 -10.54
C GLU A 418 -6.22 -5.85 -9.72
N GLY A 419 -5.48 -5.96 -8.63
CA GLY A 419 -5.19 -4.87 -7.73
C GLY A 419 -4.21 -3.83 -8.29
N LEU A 420 -3.11 -4.27 -8.89
CA LEU A 420 -2.18 -3.36 -9.56
C LEU A 420 -2.82 -2.68 -10.77
N MET A 421 -3.70 -3.39 -11.49
CA MET A 421 -4.52 -2.78 -12.54
C MET A 421 -5.43 -1.68 -11.98
N LEU A 422 -6.14 -1.94 -10.87
CA LEU A 422 -7.02 -0.97 -10.23
C LEU A 422 -6.28 0.31 -9.86
N LEU A 423 -5.14 0.19 -9.16
CA LEU A 423 -4.31 1.33 -8.76
C LEU A 423 -3.75 2.09 -9.96
N THR A 424 -3.26 1.36 -10.96
CA THR A 424 -2.68 1.93 -12.19
C THR A 424 -3.73 2.66 -13.03
N ALA A 425 -4.91 2.07 -13.19
CA ALA A 425 -6.01 2.67 -13.94
C ALA A 425 -6.57 3.93 -13.24
N ALA A 426 -6.50 3.97 -11.91
CA ALA A 426 -6.88 5.14 -11.11
C ALA A 426 -5.86 6.29 -11.15
N GLY A 427 -4.70 6.12 -11.81
CA GLY A 427 -3.63 7.12 -11.83
C GLY A 427 -2.93 7.29 -10.48
N LEU A 428 -3.04 6.32 -9.58
CA LEU A 428 -2.38 6.35 -8.28
C LEU A 428 -0.88 6.05 -8.41
N ASN A 429 -0.08 6.70 -7.56
CA ASN A 429 1.29 6.30 -7.30
C ASN A 429 1.28 5.09 -6.37
N TRP A 430 2.22 4.17 -6.50
CA TRP A 430 2.28 3.00 -5.62
C TRP A 430 3.68 2.37 -5.52
N THR A 431 3.99 1.85 -4.33
CA THR A 431 5.11 0.94 -4.10
C THR A 431 4.66 -0.26 -3.27
N THR A 432 5.04 -1.45 -3.70
CA THR A 432 4.73 -2.67 -2.95
C THR A 432 5.66 -2.82 -1.76
N TRP A 433 5.18 -3.42 -0.68
CA TRP A 433 6.06 -3.98 0.33
C TRP A 433 6.23 -5.47 0.01
N THR A 434 7.38 -5.91 -0.50
CA THR A 434 8.70 -5.24 -0.59
C THR A 434 9.60 -5.86 -1.69
N TYR A 435 10.80 -5.31 -1.92
CA TYR A 435 11.73 -5.86 -2.92
C TYR A 435 12.23 -7.25 -2.55
N LYS A 436 12.68 -7.44 -1.30
CA LYS A 436 13.39 -8.65 -0.86
C LYS A 436 12.95 -9.10 0.53
N CYS A 437 12.65 -10.38 0.71
CA CYS A 437 12.36 -10.98 2.03
C CYS A 437 12.99 -12.38 2.15
N VAL A 438 12.96 -13.00 3.33
CA VAL A 438 13.35 -14.42 3.44
C VAL A 438 12.35 -15.32 2.72
N SER A 439 12.79 -16.47 2.23
CA SER A 439 12.01 -17.30 1.29
C SER A 439 10.68 -17.82 1.83
N GLU A 440 10.53 -17.92 3.15
CA GLU A 440 9.26 -18.33 3.79
C GLU A 440 8.10 -17.38 3.46
N TYR A 441 8.39 -16.09 3.24
CA TYR A 441 7.37 -15.06 3.02
C TYR A 441 6.96 -14.93 1.55
N GLY A 442 7.59 -15.68 0.62
CA GLY A 442 7.08 -15.91 -0.73
C GLY A 442 6.73 -14.64 -1.52
N ASN A 443 5.44 -14.33 -1.61
CA ASN A 443 4.90 -13.19 -2.38
C ASN A 443 4.98 -11.84 -1.67
N TRP A 444 5.56 -11.78 -0.48
CA TRP A 444 6.00 -10.48 0.07
C TRP A 444 7.13 -9.88 -0.75
N GLY A 445 8.07 -10.69 -1.21
CA GLY A 445 9.24 -10.25 -1.97
C GLY A 445 9.08 -10.44 -3.47
N LEU A 446 9.49 -9.44 -4.26
CA LEU A 446 9.83 -9.66 -5.67
C LEU A 446 11.03 -10.62 -5.80
N TYR A 447 11.90 -10.63 -4.80
CA TYR A 447 13.03 -11.54 -4.64
C TYR A 447 13.02 -12.18 -3.26
N ASN A 448 13.30 -13.49 -3.22
CA ASN A 448 13.33 -14.28 -2.00
C ASN A 448 14.77 -14.65 -1.68
N GLN A 449 15.25 -14.33 -0.47
CA GLN A 449 16.60 -14.67 -0.04
C GLN A 449 16.81 -16.19 -0.04
N SER A 450 18.01 -16.61 -0.40
CA SER A 450 18.43 -18.02 -0.45
C SER A 450 19.60 -18.30 0.50
N VAL A 451 19.70 -17.52 1.57
CA VAL A 451 20.62 -17.73 2.68
C VAL A 451 19.88 -18.31 3.89
N GLY A 452 20.63 -18.97 4.78
CA GLY A 452 20.10 -19.33 6.10
C GLY A 452 20.17 -18.14 7.06
N ASP A 453 19.58 -18.31 8.25
CA ASP A 453 19.44 -17.24 9.24
C ASP A 453 20.45 -17.35 10.39
N VAL A 454 20.63 -16.26 11.14
CA VAL A 454 21.50 -16.20 12.32
C VAL A 454 20.78 -15.62 13.55
N THR A 455 20.95 -16.24 14.71
CA THR A 455 20.56 -15.65 16.01
C THR A 455 21.80 -15.06 16.69
N LEU A 456 21.84 -13.72 16.84
CA LEU A 456 23.03 -13.01 17.32
C LEU A 456 23.49 -13.44 18.73
N GLU A 457 22.54 -13.79 19.59
CA GLU A 457 22.79 -14.10 21.01
C GLU A 457 23.63 -15.34 21.26
N ASN A 458 23.63 -16.30 20.34
CA ASN A 458 24.20 -17.64 20.55
C ASN A 458 25.21 -18.05 19.47
N THR A 459 25.78 -17.08 18.76
CA THR A 459 26.65 -17.33 17.60
C THR A 459 28.01 -16.64 17.71
N SER A 460 28.97 -17.06 16.88
CA SER A 460 30.29 -16.44 16.74
C SER A 460 30.23 -15.25 15.77
N LYS A 461 31.23 -14.34 15.84
CA LYS A 461 31.38 -13.26 14.86
C LYS A 461 31.45 -13.79 13.42
N GLU A 462 32.25 -14.84 13.21
CA GLU A 462 32.43 -15.50 11.91
C GLU A 462 31.10 -16.04 11.33
N ALA A 463 30.23 -16.60 12.17
CA ALA A 463 28.93 -17.08 11.71
C ALA A 463 28.00 -15.94 11.29
N ILE A 464 28.05 -14.80 11.99
CA ILE A 464 27.34 -13.57 11.57
C ILE A 464 27.90 -13.09 10.24
N GLU A 465 29.23 -12.99 10.11
CA GLU A 465 29.91 -12.55 8.89
C GLU A 465 29.54 -13.44 7.68
N ASN A 466 29.46 -14.75 7.88
CA ASN A 466 29.09 -15.71 6.83
C ASN A 466 27.65 -15.52 6.34
N VAL A 467 26.69 -15.28 7.25
CA VAL A 467 25.28 -15.11 6.90
C VAL A 467 25.04 -13.71 6.31
N TRP A 468 25.47 -12.67 7.02
CA TRP A 468 25.29 -11.28 6.60
C TRP A 468 26.11 -10.93 5.35
N GLY A 469 27.30 -11.49 5.17
CA GLY A 469 28.08 -11.36 3.94
C GLY A 469 27.48 -12.10 2.74
N ALA A 470 26.46 -12.94 2.93
CA ALA A 470 25.75 -13.64 1.87
C ALA A 470 24.33 -13.08 1.63
N SER A 471 23.89 -12.07 2.38
CA SER A 471 22.50 -11.59 2.43
C SER A 471 21.94 -11.11 1.08
N GLY A 472 22.81 -10.78 0.12
CA GLY A 472 22.44 -10.44 -1.26
C GLY A 472 21.99 -11.61 -2.14
N LYS A 473 22.23 -12.87 -1.72
CA LYS A 473 21.81 -14.04 -2.49
C LYS A 473 20.29 -14.19 -2.42
N SER A 474 19.64 -14.02 -3.56
CA SER A 474 18.19 -14.16 -3.71
C SER A 474 17.82 -14.83 -5.02
N VAL A 475 16.57 -15.30 -5.09
CA VAL A 475 15.92 -15.86 -6.26
C VAL A 475 14.71 -15.01 -6.58
N GLU A 476 14.52 -14.68 -7.86
CA GLU A 476 13.35 -13.95 -8.34
C GLU A 476 12.06 -14.75 -8.09
N ASN A 477 11.06 -14.11 -7.50
CA ASN A 477 9.70 -14.62 -7.45
C ASN A 477 9.04 -14.38 -8.82
N LYS A 478 9.21 -15.33 -9.74
CA LYS A 478 8.78 -15.18 -11.14
C LYS A 478 7.27 -15.02 -11.33
N ASP A 479 6.47 -15.61 -10.45
CA ASP A 479 5.01 -15.52 -10.57
C ASP A 479 4.55 -14.10 -10.22
N LEU A 480 5.08 -13.53 -9.14
CA LEU A 480 4.77 -12.17 -8.73
C LEU A 480 5.41 -11.12 -9.67
N SER A 481 6.71 -11.25 -9.95
CA SER A 481 7.44 -10.29 -10.81
C SER A 481 6.87 -10.23 -12.23
N HIS A 482 6.34 -11.32 -12.78
CA HIS A 482 5.65 -11.32 -14.06
C HIS A 482 4.41 -10.44 -14.06
N VAL A 483 3.54 -10.57 -13.04
CA VAL A 483 2.36 -9.72 -12.86
C VAL A 483 2.77 -8.26 -12.67
N PHE A 484 3.72 -8.04 -11.78
CA PHE A 484 4.23 -6.73 -11.41
C PHE A 484 4.81 -5.94 -12.60
N THR A 485 5.54 -6.63 -13.50
CA THR A 485 6.14 -6.05 -14.70
C THR A 485 5.09 -5.46 -15.65
N LYS A 486 3.90 -6.09 -15.78
CA LYS A 486 2.82 -5.62 -16.67
C LYS A 486 2.44 -4.16 -16.39
N TYR A 487 2.29 -3.82 -15.12
CA TYR A 487 1.78 -2.52 -14.67
C TYR A 487 2.88 -1.47 -14.51
N CYS A 488 4.10 -1.91 -14.20
CA CYS A 488 5.29 -1.07 -14.18
C CYS A 488 5.60 -0.40 -15.52
N VAL A 489 5.28 -1.06 -16.65
CA VAL A 489 5.53 -0.54 -18.01
C VAL A 489 4.31 0.09 -18.68
N MET A 490 3.15 0.12 -18.02
CA MET A 490 1.97 0.79 -18.57
C MET A 490 2.22 2.31 -18.68
N PRO A 491 1.61 3.00 -19.66
CA PRO A 491 1.64 4.46 -19.71
C PRO A 491 1.14 5.09 -18.40
N ALA A 492 1.60 6.31 -18.13
CA ALA A 492 1.04 7.10 -17.05
C ALA A 492 -0.43 7.46 -17.36
N ALA A 493 -1.22 7.65 -16.32
CA ALA A 493 -2.60 8.09 -16.39
C ALA A 493 -2.81 9.24 -15.38
N GLU A 494 -3.62 10.22 -15.78
CA GLU A 494 -4.12 11.24 -14.86
C GLU A 494 -4.89 10.60 -13.70
N ASN A 495 -4.71 11.13 -12.50
CA ASN A 495 -5.48 10.73 -11.33
C ASN A 495 -6.93 11.24 -11.47
N SER A 496 -7.82 10.32 -11.78
CA SER A 496 -9.24 10.53 -12.04
C SER A 496 -10.14 10.31 -10.81
N LEU A 497 -9.55 9.96 -9.66
CA LEU A 497 -10.31 9.70 -8.44
C LEU A 497 -11.10 10.94 -8.05
N GLY A 498 -12.42 10.79 -7.93
CA GLY A 498 -13.37 11.90 -7.85
C GLY A 498 -14.35 11.99 -9.03
N LEU A 499 -14.31 11.01 -9.95
CA LEU A 499 -15.34 10.60 -10.94
C LEU A 499 -16.47 11.63 -11.15
N LYS A 500 -16.18 12.64 -11.98
CA LYS A 500 -17.21 13.58 -12.45
C LYS A 500 -17.87 13.01 -13.72
N PRO A 501 -19.17 13.26 -13.92
CA PRO A 501 -19.77 13.08 -15.24
C PRO A 501 -18.97 13.87 -16.28
N VAL A 502 -18.59 13.22 -17.35
CA VAL A 502 -17.78 13.81 -18.43
C VAL A 502 -18.67 14.26 -19.57
N ASP A 503 -18.34 15.40 -20.18
CA ASP A 503 -18.93 15.76 -21.46
C ASP A 503 -18.29 14.94 -22.58
N PHE A 504 -19.07 14.56 -23.58
CA PHE A 504 -18.64 13.73 -24.70
C PHE A 504 -19.11 14.34 -26.01
N SER A 505 -18.38 14.06 -27.07
CA SER A 505 -18.82 14.40 -28.42
C SER A 505 -19.83 13.36 -28.91
N GLU A 506 -20.95 13.80 -29.47
CA GLU A 506 -21.85 12.86 -30.13
C GLU A 506 -21.16 12.26 -31.36
N GLY A 507 -21.28 10.95 -31.57
CA GLY A 507 -20.52 10.28 -32.61
C GLY A 507 -20.61 8.76 -32.53
N GLN A 508 -19.91 8.08 -33.44
CA GLN A 508 -19.79 6.63 -33.43
C GLN A 508 -18.54 6.20 -32.65
N TYR A 509 -18.72 5.26 -31.73
CA TYR A 509 -17.66 4.76 -30.87
C TYR A 509 -17.63 3.23 -30.86
N SER A 510 -16.43 2.68 -30.77
CA SER A 510 -16.22 1.30 -30.35
C SER A 510 -16.11 1.27 -28.81
N ILE A 511 -16.58 0.18 -28.21
CA ILE A 511 -16.51 -0.03 -26.76
C ILE A 511 -15.74 -1.32 -26.54
N LYS A 512 -14.66 -1.28 -25.77
CA LYS A 512 -13.84 -2.46 -25.43
C LYS A 512 -13.77 -2.61 -23.92
N ALA A 513 -14.17 -3.77 -23.41
CA ALA A 513 -14.05 -4.05 -21.98
C ALA A 513 -12.57 -4.17 -21.60
N LEU A 514 -12.13 -3.43 -20.58
CA LEU A 514 -10.74 -3.42 -20.12
C LEU A 514 -10.30 -4.82 -19.70
N HIS A 515 -11.00 -5.39 -18.72
CA HIS A 515 -10.62 -6.66 -18.11
C HIS A 515 -10.59 -7.81 -19.12
N LYS A 516 -11.61 -7.93 -19.96
CA LYS A 516 -11.68 -8.99 -20.97
C LYS A 516 -10.75 -8.77 -22.16
N ASN A 517 -10.29 -7.54 -22.38
CA ASN A 517 -9.62 -7.13 -23.61
C ASN A 517 -10.41 -7.50 -24.90
N LEU A 518 -11.76 -7.48 -24.81
CA LEU A 518 -12.68 -7.81 -25.91
C LEU A 518 -13.62 -6.64 -26.21
N TYR A 519 -13.96 -6.46 -27.47
CA TYR A 519 -14.94 -5.50 -27.94
C TYR A 519 -16.36 -5.95 -27.58
N VAL A 520 -17.16 -4.95 -27.21
CA VAL A 520 -18.59 -5.09 -26.95
C VAL A 520 -19.33 -5.17 -28.27
N SER A 521 -20.20 -6.17 -28.39
CA SER A 521 -21.00 -6.42 -29.59
C SER A 521 -22.41 -6.88 -29.25
N ILE A 522 -23.31 -6.64 -30.19
CA ILE A 522 -24.70 -7.10 -30.14
C ILE A 522 -24.75 -8.50 -30.74
N GLN A 523 -25.22 -9.47 -29.94
CA GLN A 523 -25.39 -10.85 -30.40
C GLN A 523 -26.70 -11.03 -31.17
N GLY A 524 -26.85 -12.18 -31.83
CA GLY A 524 -28.04 -12.48 -32.64
C GLY A 524 -29.37 -12.48 -31.87
N ASP A 525 -29.34 -12.68 -30.55
CA ASP A 525 -30.50 -12.58 -29.66
C ASP A 525 -30.72 -11.16 -29.10
N GLY A 526 -29.92 -10.19 -29.53
CA GLY A 526 -29.94 -8.80 -29.11
C GLY A 526 -29.15 -8.52 -27.82
N SER A 527 -28.55 -9.52 -27.18
CA SER A 527 -27.76 -9.29 -25.97
C SER A 527 -26.46 -8.52 -26.24
N LEU A 528 -26.02 -7.73 -25.26
CA LEU A 528 -24.74 -6.99 -25.34
C LEU A 528 -23.64 -7.71 -24.58
N LEU A 529 -22.59 -8.14 -25.27
CA LEU A 529 -21.50 -8.92 -24.69
C LEU A 529 -20.15 -8.31 -25.05
N ALA A 530 -19.18 -8.34 -24.13
CA ALA A 530 -17.76 -8.23 -24.49
C ALA A 530 -17.27 -9.61 -24.95
N ALA A 531 -17.28 -9.85 -26.26
CA ALA A 531 -17.09 -11.19 -26.84
C ALA A 531 -16.09 -11.26 -28.00
N ASP A 532 -15.74 -10.14 -28.62
CA ASP A 532 -15.03 -10.15 -29.90
C ASP A 532 -13.61 -9.57 -29.79
N GLY A 533 -12.63 -10.23 -30.42
CA GLY A 533 -11.26 -9.71 -30.50
C GLY A 533 -11.10 -8.51 -31.45
N GLU A 534 -12.11 -8.25 -32.28
CA GLU A 534 -12.15 -7.17 -33.28
C GLU A 534 -13.47 -6.41 -33.20
N ILE A 535 -13.50 -5.17 -33.71
CA ILE A 535 -14.69 -4.31 -33.68
C ILE A 535 -15.76 -4.87 -34.64
N LYS A 536 -16.88 -5.36 -34.08
CA LYS A 536 -18.06 -5.77 -34.87
C LYS A 536 -19.18 -4.75 -34.90
N ASN A 537 -19.26 -3.87 -33.91
CA ASN A 537 -20.31 -2.87 -33.81
C ASN A 537 -19.71 -1.52 -33.41
N TYR A 538 -20.25 -0.45 -34.00
CA TYR A 538 -20.11 0.90 -33.48
C TYR A 538 -21.42 1.34 -32.84
N PHE A 539 -21.32 2.00 -31.69
CA PHE A 539 -22.45 2.58 -30.97
C PHE A 539 -22.43 4.09 -31.14
N HIS A 540 -23.58 4.66 -31.48
CA HIS A 540 -23.74 6.10 -31.53
C HIS A 540 -24.02 6.61 -30.11
N LEU A 541 -23.10 7.41 -29.56
CA LEU A 541 -23.31 8.10 -28.29
C LEU A 541 -24.09 9.37 -28.55
N ILE A 542 -25.22 9.55 -27.85
CA ILE A 542 -26.14 10.69 -27.99
C ILE A 542 -26.33 11.33 -26.61
N LYS A 543 -26.38 12.66 -26.54
CA LYS A 543 -26.69 13.40 -25.31
C LYS A 543 -28.12 13.11 -24.87
N GLY A 544 -28.24 12.57 -23.66
CA GLY A 544 -29.51 12.34 -22.98
C GLY A 544 -29.93 13.56 -22.15
N GLU A 545 -31.04 13.41 -21.43
CA GLU A 545 -31.48 14.43 -20.47
C GLU A 545 -30.62 14.39 -19.20
N LYS A 546 -30.55 15.51 -18.46
CA LYS A 546 -29.93 15.59 -17.12
C LYS A 546 -28.46 15.13 -17.08
N GLY A 547 -27.70 15.37 -18.16
CA GLY A 547 -26.28 15.00 -18.24
C GLY A 547 -26.03 13.50 -18.43
N THR A 548 -27.04 12.74 -18.83
CA THR A 548 -26.88 11.33 -19.22
C THR A 548 -26.49 11.18 -20.68
N ILE A 549 -26.11 9.97 -21.06
CA ILE A 549 -25.83 9.52 -22.41
C ILE A 549 -26.82 8.43 -22.81
N LEU A 550 -27.04 8.29 -24.11
CA LEU A 550 -27.73 7.16 -24.73
C LEU A 550 -26.74 6.45 -25.65
N LEU A 551 -26.76 5.11 -25.63
CA LEU A 551 -26.03 4.29 -26.59
C LEU A 551 -27.02 3.76 -27.62
N GLN A 552 -26.82 4.09 -28.90
CA GLN A 552 -27.68 3.64 -29.99
C GLN A 552 -26.91 2.72 -30.95
N ALA A 553 -27.47 1.55 -31.23
CA ALA A 553 -26.95 0.62 -32.23
C ALA A 553 -27.17 1.13 -33.67
N GLU A 554 -26.49 0.52 -34.64
CA GLU A 554 -26.57 0.90 -36.06
C GLU A 554 -27.99 0.79 -36.63
N ASP A 555 -28.79 -0.17 -36.14
CA ASP A 555 -30.19 -0.38 -36.54
C ASP A 555 -31.19 0.62 -35.90
N LYS A 556 -30.66 1.59 -35.14
CA LYS A 556 -31.36 2.62 -34.37
C LYS A 556 -32.05 2.15 -33.09
N SER A 557 -31.79 0.92 -32.63
CA SER A 557 -32.19 0.49 -31.30
C SER A 557 -31.32 1.14 -30.22
N TYR A 558 -31.92 1.52 -29.09
CA TYR A 558 -31.18 2.00 -27.93
C TYR A 558 -30.76 0.82 -27.05
N ILE A 559 -29.54 0.86 -26.53
CA ILE A 559 -29.08 -0.13 -25.57
C ILE A 559 -29.82 0.11 -24.26
N THR A 560 -30.46 -0.93 -23.75
CA THR A 560 -31.35 -0.87 -22.61
C THR A 560 -30.90 -1.84 -21.53
N VAL A 561 -31.07 -1.43 -20.27
CA VAL A 561 -30.88 -2.31 -19.11
C VAL A 561 -32.21 -2.94 -18.74
N ASP A 562 -32.28 -4.26 -18.82
CA ASP A 562 -33.45 -5.00 -18.37
C ASP A 562 -33.61 -4.87 -16.85
N LYS A 563 -34.70 -4.25 -16.39
CA LYS A 563 -34.87 -3.88 -14.97
C LYS A 563 -34.85 -5.09 -14.01
N THR A 564 -35.24 -6.27 -14.48
CA THR A 564 -35.33 -7.47 -13.64
C THR A 564 -33.99 -8.21 -13.62
N THR A 565 -33.42 -8.46 -14.79
CA THR A 565 -32.18 -9.24 -14.91
C THR A 565 -30.93 -8.38 -14.79
N LYS A 566 -31.08 -7.06 -14.90
CA LYS A 566 -30.02 -6.04 -14.98
C LYS A 566 -29.11 -6.18 -16.20
N LYS A 567 -29.43 -7.09 -17.12
CA LYS A 567 -28.62 -7.36 -18.32
C LYS A 567 -28.86 -6.33 -19.41
N LEU A 568 -27.80 -6.01 -20.15
CA LEU A 568 -27.85 -5.09 -21.28
C LEU A 568 -28.25 -5.82 -22.56
N LYS A 569 -29.08 -5.17 -23.37
CA LYS A 569 -29.52 -5.65 -24.68
C LYS A 569 -29.85 -4.49 -25.61
N ALA A 570 -29.89 -4.76 -26.92
CA ALA A 570 -30.53 -3.91 -27.90
C ALA A 570 -32.05 -3.84 -27.60
N GLY A 571 -32.53 -2.63 -27.32
CA GLY A 571 -33.90 -2.35 -26.92
C GLY A 571 -34.79 -1.89 -28.08
N GLY A 572 -35.63 -0.89 -27.80
CA GLY A 572 -36.52 -0.30 -28.80
C GLY A 572 -35.88 0.89 -29.51
N LYS A 573 -36.60 1.45 -30.49
CA LYS A 573 -36.20 2.69 -31.21
C LYS A 573 -36.73 3.97 -30.56
N THR A 574 -37.42 3.84 -29.44
CA THR A 574 -37.95 4.95 -28.64
C THR A 574 -37.25 4.95 -27.30
N VAL A 575 -36.72 6.10 -26.90
CA VAL A 575 -35.98 6.29 -25.65
C VAL A 575 -36.88 6.05 -24.44
N LYS A 576 -36.34 5.35 -23.45
CA LYS A 576 -36.90 5.09 -22.13
C LYS A 576 -35.85 5.37 -21.05
N ASP A 577 -36.29 5.53 -19.81
CA ASP A 577 -35.37 5.74 -18.67
C ASP A 577 -34.29 4.65 -18.57
N ALA A 578 -34.63 3.41 -18.92
CA ALA A 578 -33.74 2.25 -18.92
C ALA A 578 -32.65 2.28 -20.01
N ASP A 579 -32.70 3.25 -20.93
CA ASP A 579 -31.77 3.38 -22.04
C ASP A 579 -30.64 4.37 -21.74
N SER A 580 -30.70 5.05 -20.59
CA SER A 580 -29.79 6.13 -20.23
C SER A 580 -28.71 5.69 -19.24
N PHE A 581 -27.52 6.26 -19.42
CA PHE A 581 -26.34 6.00 -18.61
C PHE A 581 -25.66 7.30 -18.22
N THR A 582 -24.99 7.36 -17.08
CA THR A 582 -23.98 8.39 -16.81
C THR A 582 -22.64 7.84 -17.25
N LEU A 583 -21.95 8.58 -18.11
CA LEU A 583 -20.57 8.27 -18.46
C LEU A 583 -19.64 8.88 -17.42
N VAL A 584 -18.73 8.08 -16.92
CA VAL A 584 -17.84 8.43 -15.83
C VAL A 584 -16.42 8.14 -16.28
N GLU A 585 -15.57 9.17 -16.36
CA GLU A 585 -14.17 9.03 -16.78
C GLU A 585 -13.34 8.44 -15.65
N ILE A 586 -12.67 7.33 -15.93
CA ILE A 586 -11.72 6.64 -15.06
C ILE A 586 -10.28 7.01 -15.45
N SER A 587 -10.02 7.36 -16.71
CA SER A 587 -8.76 7.98 -17.18
C SER A 587 -8.96 8.44 -18.63
N ASP A 588 -7.95 9.09 -19.22
CA ASP A 588 -7.97 9.73 -20.55
C ASP A 588 -8.64 8.93 -21.70
N ALA A 589 -8.76 7.60 -21.58
CA ALA A 589 -9.46 6.75 -22.55
C ALA A 589 -10.40 5.71 -21.93
N LEU A 590 -10.52 5.66 -20.60
CA LEU A 590 -11.23 4.62 -19.88
C LEU A 590 -12.45 5.19 -19.16
N TYR A 591 -13.59 4.54 -19.35
CA TYR A 591 -14.86 5.03 -18.85
C TYR A 591 -15.67 3.92 -18.19
N ALA A 592 -16.44 4.28 -17.16
CA ALA A 592 -17.51 3.47 -16.61
C ALA A 592 -18.88 3.97 -17.09
N LEU A 593 -19.81 3.03 -17.25
CA LEU A 593 -21.21 3.33 -17.57
C LEU A 593 -22.05 3.07 -16.33
N LYS A 594 -22.68 4.11 -15.76
CA LYS A 594 -23.63 3.97 -14.66
C LYS A 594 -25.07 4.00 -15.19
N SER A 595 -25.79 2.90 -15.05
CA SER A 595 -27.18 2.78 -15.48
C SER A 595 -28.11 3.69 -14.68
N SER A 596 -28.94 4.49 -15.35
CA SER A 596 -29.92 5.35 -14.69
C SER A 596 -31.05 4.57 -14.02
N ILE A 597 -31.41 3.39 -14.53
CA ILE A 597 -32.55 2.61 -14.01
C ILE A 597 -32.17 1.74 -12.81
N THR A 598 -30.92 1.26 -12.73
CA THR A 598 -30.44 0.50 -11.58
C THR A 598 -29.64 1.35 -10.60
N GLY A 599 -29.09 2.48 -11.04
CA GLY A 599 -28.16 3.30 -10.25
C GLY A 599 -26.78 2.64 -10.08
N LYS A 600 -26.48 1.59 -10.85
CA LYS A 600 -25.29 0.73 -10.71
C LYS A 600 -24.44 0.76 -11.98
N TYR A 601 -23.16 0.44 -11.85
CA TYR A 601 -22.20 0.37 -12.95
C TYR A 601 -22.36 -0.92 -13.77
N VAL A 602 -22.13 -0.79 -15.07
CA VAL A 602 -22.15 -1.88 -16.06
C VAL A 602 -20.85 -2.67 -15.95
N CYS A 603 -20.96 -3.99 -15.80
CA CYS A 603 -19.88 -4.94 -15.59
C CYS A 603 -19.73 -5.91 -16.77
N SER A 604 -18.49 -6.30 -17.09
CA SER A 604 -18.10 -7.28 -18.10
C SER A 604 -17.63 -8.64 -17.51
N ASP A 605 -18.33 -9.14 -16.48
CA ASP A 605 -18.03 -10.36 -15.69
C ASP A 605 -17.50 -11.58 -16.48
N GLU A 606 -16.57 -12.33 -15.88
CA GLU A 606 -15.90 -13.53 -16.43
C GLU A 606 -16.58 -14.85 -16.13
N ASN A 607 -17.42 -14.95 -15.09
CA ASN A 607 -17.88 -16.27 -14.62
C ASN A 607 -18.75 -17.03 -15.63
N LEU A 608 -19.10 -16.39 -16.75
CA LEU A 608 -19.95 -16.95 -17.77
C LEU A 608 -19.54 -16.42 -19.16
N SER A 609 -18.69 -17.15 -19.88
CA SER A 609 -18.53 -16.95 -21.32
C SER A 609 -19.91 -16.94 -22.00
N GLY A 610 -20.20 -15.94 -22.83
CA GLY A 610 -21.52 -15.82 -23.45
C GLY A 610 -22.59 -15.14 -22.58
N THR A 611 -22.21 -14.46 -21.49
CA THR A 611 -23.17 -13.70 -20.66
C THR A 611 -23.19 -12.21 -21.00
N PRO A 612 -24.38 -11.62 -21.10
CA PRO A 612 -24.50 -10.20 -21.37
C PRO A 612 -23.91 -9.34 -20.25
N LEU A 613 -23.41 -8.16 -20.62
CA LEU A 613 -23.04 -7.12 -19.66
C LEU A 613 -24.20 -6.89 -18.69
N ILE A 614 -23.88 -6.60 -17.43
CA ILE A 614 -24.87 -6.47 -16.35
C ILE A 614 -24.64 -5.20 -15.55
N ALA A 615 -25.70 -4.43 -15.26
CA ALA A 615 -25.62 -3.17 -14.52
C ALA A 615 -26.00 -3.36 -13.04
N ASP A 616 -25.11 -3.93 -12.24
CA ASP A 616 -25.38 -4.35 -10.86
C ASP A 616 -24.27 -4.03 -9.85
N ARG A 617 -23.19 -3.34 -10.26
CA ARG A 617 -22.05 -3.01 -9.41
C ARG A 617 -22.15 -1.62 -8.77
N ASP A 618 -21.68 -1.51 -7.53
CA ASP A 618 -21.79 -0.28 -6.73
C ASP A 618 -20.73 0.76 -7.07
N SER A 619 -19.53 0.30 -7.45
CA SER A 619 -18.38 1.11 -7.84
C SER A 619 -17.75 0.53 -9.11
N PRO A 620 -17.05 1.36 -9.91
CA PRO A 620 -16.32 0.86 -11.06
C PRO A 620 -14.95 0.30 -10.66
N SER A 621 -14.63 -0.88 -11.18
CA SER A 621 -13.31 -1.52 -11.17
C SER A 621 -12.88 -1.82 -12.60
N SER A 622 -11.84 -2.65 -12.81
CA SER A 622 -11.47 -3.12 -14.16
C SER A 622 -12.61 -3.77 -14.93
N TRP A 623 -13.52 -4.42 -14.21
CA TRP A 623 -14.68 -5.12 -14.76
C TRP A 623 -15.77 -4.18 -15.26
N GLU A 624 -15.83 -2.95 -14.73
CA GLU A 624 -16.80 -1.92 -15.12
C GLU A 624 -16.17 -0.84 -16.00
N SER A 625 -14.93 -1.08 -16.41
CA SER A 625 -14.11 -0.14 -17.17
C SER A 625 -14.09 -0.51 -18.65
N PHE A 626 -14.32 0.48 -19.50
CA PHE A 626 -14.37 0.31 -20.94
C PHE A 626 -13.54 1.37 -21.65
N PHE A 627 -12.73 0.96 -22.62
CA PHE A 627 -12.21 1.88 -23.61
C PHE A 627 -13.34 2.30 -24.54
N ILE A 628 -13.56 3.60 -24.70
CA ILE A 628 -14.57 4.16 -25.60
C ILE A 628 -13.87 5.02 -26.64
N THR A 629 -13.67 4.45 -27.84
CA THR A 629 -12.82 5.05 -28.88
C THR A 629 -13.65 5.48 -30.07
N ALA A 630 -13.51 6.75 -30.49
CA ALA A 630 -14.20 7.28 -31.66
C ALA A 630 -13.80 6.53 -32.94
N LYS A 631 -14.76 6.41 -33.87
CA LYS A 631 -14.58 5.78 -35.18
C LYS A 631 -13.71 6.59 -36.13
#